data_AF-A0A1B7TIQ7-F1
#
_entry.id   AF-A0A1B7TIQ7-F1
#
_cell.length_a   1.000
_cell.length_b   1.000
_cell.length_c   1.000
_cell.angle_alpha   90.00
_cell.angle_beta   90.00
_cell.angle_gamma   90.00
#
_symmetry.space_group_name_H-M   'P 1'
#
loop_
_entity.id
_entity.type
_entity.pdbx_description
1 polymer ?
#
loop_
_entity_poly.entity_id
_entity_poly.type
_entity_poly.pdbx_seq_one_letter_code
_entity_poly.pdbx_strand_id
1 'polypeptide(L)'
;MEYWLNIELSRDNSVKLLNRIVNYSDIVLNPKDNVNILLSKSFKIWDLCLKKSDDESKIKIFTKMNDLKLIKPETIDYISKFLIEKNDFDTWLHLWRNNIFINFKDYNYIVINLYNIFQSQIDNNETFGLNKYTKYCIKKDFIQHIIDNSDKKFKTEWILIYIDLIIREEEDSKNGAYIINKIIFNGIQTSSSKILLIKWIELLSNLKDKSIEMSFLSEIRTKQFPAFLNLFSNDVLISTNFFLEYINFESMFKYNEQRIRDIYIIAVNLLPPNFSNQMEKLWNDWQEFELKNGHLKDLIKMKKEINEKFKKMGYVKRKEITNKNAIGENINGGIQFLSRWVSWFQ
;
A
#
# COMPACT_ATOMS: atom_id res chain seq x y z
N MET A 1 14.27 -17.80 36.93
CA MET A 1 13.00 -18.38 36.46
C MET A 1 13.17 -19.15 35.14
N GLU A 2 13.82 -18.60 34.10
CA GLU A 2 14.14 -19.37 32.86
C GLU A 2 14.97 -20.63 33.11
N TYR A 3 16.00 -20.54 33.95
CA TYR A 3 16.81 -21.69 34.38
C TYR A 3 15.96 -22.74 35.13
N TRP A 4 15.02 -22.28 35.96
CA TRP A 4 14.14 -23.14 36.75
C TRP A 4 13.08 -23.83 35.87
N LEU A 5 12.50 -23.10 34.91
CA LEU A 5 11.61 -23.65 33.88
C LEU A 5 12.33 -24.68 33.01
N ASN A 6 13.54 -24.39 32.52
CA ASN A 6 14.30 -25.34 31.70
C ASN A 6 14.64 -26.64 32.45
N ILE A 7 14.95 -26.55 33.75
CA ILE A 7 15.18 -27.74 34.59
C ILE A 7 13.88 -28.51 34.78
N GLU A 8 12.76 -27.85 35.04
CA GLU A 8 11.50 -28.52 35.34
C GLU A 8 10.76 -29.05 34.11
N LEU A 9 11.05 -28.50 32.92
CA LEU A 9 10.61 -29.00 31.62
C LEU A 9 11.43 -30.20 31.12
N SER A 10 12.66 -30.35 31.61
CA SER A 10 13.56 -31.48 31.30
C SER A 10 13.22 -32.75 32.08
N ARG A 11 12.37 -32.63 33.11
CA ARG A 11 11.81 -33.73 33.89
C ARG A 11 10.39 -33.99 33.39
N ASP A 12 9.95 -35.24 33.34
CA ASP A 12 8.60 -35.71 32.93
C ASP A 12 7.38 -35.04 33.64
N ASN A 13 7.60 -33.99 34.43
CA ASN A 13 6.60 -33.12 35.04
C ASN A 13 6.23 -31.91 34.17
N SER A 14 6.81 -31.76 32.98
CA SER A 14 6.53 -30.66 32.03
C SER A 14 5.03 -30.52 31.74
N VAL A 15 4.32 -31.62 31.46
CA VAL A 15 2.87 -31.63 31.18
C VAL A 15 2.05 -31.21 32.40
N LYS A 16 2.43 -31.61 33.62
CA LYS A 16 1.73 -31.20 34.86
C LYS A 16 1.97 -29.73 35.18
N LEU A 17 3.16 -29.21 34.92
CA LEU A 17 3.49 -27.79 35.07
C LEU A 17 2.77 -26.95 34.01
N LEU A 18 2.74 -27.42 32.76
CA LEU A 18 2.01 -26.82 31.65
C LEU A 18 0.50 -26.76 31.95
N ASN A 19 -0.09 -27.89 32.34
CA ASN A 19 -1.49 -27.94 32.75
C ASN A 19 -1.77 -27.09 33.98
N ARG A 20 -0.83 -26.99 34.92
CA ARG A 20 -0.94 -26.05 36.05
C ARG A 20 -0.90 -24.59 35.59
N ILE A 21 -0.02 -24.19 34.68
CA ILE A 21 0.07 -22.81 34.17
C ILE A 21 -1.19 -22.45 33.36
N VAL A 22 -1.64 -23.36 32.49
CA VAL A 22 -2.87 -23.19 31.70
C VAL A 22 -4.09 -23.12 32.62
N ASN A 23 -4.22 -24.01 33.60
CA ASN A 23 -5.36 -24.01 34.53
C ASN A 23 -5.29 -22.89 35.59
N TYR A 24 -4.10 -22.46 36.03
CA TYR A 24 -3.93 -21.28 36.89
C TYR A 24 -4.45 -20.03 36.20
N SER A 25 -4.24 -19.92 34.88
CA SER A 25 -4.70 -18.79 34.08
C SER A 25 -6.22 -18.71 33.93
N ASP A 26 -6.94 -19.82 34.16
CA ASP A 26 -8.40 -19.88 34.12
C ASP A 26 -9.05 -19.71 35.50
N ILE A 27 -8.34 -20.04 36.60
CA ILE A 27 -8.95 -20.17 37.93
C ILE A 27 -8.68 -18.97 38.85
N VAL A 28 -7.60 -18.19 38.69
CA VAL A 28 -7.36 -17.02 39.56
C VAL A 28 -6.64 -15.89 38.83
N LEU A 29 -7.41 -15.01 38.17
CA LEU A 29 -6.95 -13.64 37.92
C LEU A 29 -7.09 -12.84 39.22
N ASN A 30 -6.24 -13.10 40.21
CA ASN A 30 -6.01 -12.13 41.28
C ASN A 30 -4.96 -11.13 40.76
N PRO A 31 -5.34 -9.89 40.42
CA PRO A 31 -4.46 -8.92 39.74
C PRO A 31 -3.25 -8.47 40.58
N LYS A 32 -3.12 -8.96 41.82
CA LYS A 32 -2.02 -8.67 42.75
C LYS A 32 -0.97 -9.77 42.85
N ASP A 33 -1.15 -10.90 42.17
CA ASP A 33 -0.16 -11.98 42.19
C ASP A 33 0.98 -11.68 41.20
N ASN A 34 2.20 -11.55 41.73
CA ASN A 34 3.42 -11.30 40.95
C ASN A 34 3.67 -12.37 39.89
N VAL A 35 3.24 -13.62 40.11
CA VAL A 35 3.36 -14.71 39.15
C VAL A 35 2.43 -14.47 37.95
N ASN A 36 1.19 -14.06 38.19
CA ASN A 36 0.23 -13.72 37.13
C ASN A 36 0.67 -12.49 36.33
N ILE A 37 1.20 -11.47 37.00
CA ILE A 37 1.73 -10.28 36.34
C ILE A 37 2.88 -10.66 35.40
N LEU A 38 3.78 -11.55 35.84
CA LEU A 38 4.90 -11.99 35.02
C LEU A 38 4.49 -12.92 33.88
N LEU A 39 3.57 -13.87 34.13
CA LEU A 39 3.03 -14.75 33.10
C LEU A 39 2.23 -13.97 32.05
N SER A 40 1.45 -12.96 32.44
CA SER A 40 0.68 -12.12 31.51
C SER A 40 1.54 -11.33 30.51
N LYS A 41 2.85 -11.22 30.75
CA LYS A 41 3.80 -10.47 29.91
C LYS A 41 4.86 -11.34 29.24
N SER A 42 4.96 -12.62 29.60
CA SER A 42 6.12 -13.44 29.22
C SER A 42 5.85 -14.29 27.98
N PHE A 43 6.08 -13.71 26.80
CA PHE A 43 6.01 -14.44 25.52
C PHE A 43 6.80 -15.75 25.52
N LYS A 44 8.04 -15.74 26.04
CA LYS A 44 8.94 -16.90 26.00
C LYS A 44 8.40 -18.10 26.76
N ILE A 45 7.71 -17.87 27.88
CA ILE A 45 7.09 -18.95 28.65
C ILE A 45 5.94 -19.55 27.87
N TRP A 46 5.05 -18.70 27.35
CA TRP A 46 3.89 -19.14 26.61
C TRP A 46 4.23 -19.82 25.27
N ASP A 47 5.21 -19.31 24.53
CA ASP A 47 5.72 -19.93 23.29
C ASP A 47 6.29 -21.33 23.55
N LEU A 48 7.01 -21.49 24.66
CA LEU A 48 7.48 -22.79 25.08
C LEU A 48 6.30 -23.72 25.43
N CYS A 49 5.30 -23.21 26.15
CA CYS A 49 4.11 -23.98 26.49
C CYS A 49 3.40 -24.49 25.25
N LEU A 50 3.22 -23.62 24.27
CA LEU A 50 2.61 -23.92 22.98
C LEU A 50 3.37 -25.03 22.23
N LYS A 51 4.70 -24.98 22.21
CA LYS A 51 5.54 -25.93 21.46
C LYS A 51 5.66 -27.30 22.13
N LYS A 52 5.41 -27.39 23.44
CA LYS A 52 5.63 -28.60 24.24
C LYS A 52 4.35 -29.28 24.71
N SER A 53 3.19 -28.66 24.52
CA SER A 53 1.91 -29.24 24.91
C SER A 53 1.42 -30.31 23.94
N ASP A 54 0.45 -31.09 24.39
CA ASP A 54 -0.33 -31.96 23.51
C ASP A 54 -1.20 -31.15 22.54
N ASP A 55 -1.80 -31.84 21.57
CA ASP A 55 -2.50 -31.24 20.44
C ASP A 55 -3.73 -30.43 20.86
N GLU A 56 -4.54 -30.94 21.80
CA GLU A 56 -5.72 -30.21 22.32
C GLU A 56 -5.31 -28.97 23.10
N SER A 57 -4.24 -29.05 23.90
CA SER A 57 -3.76 -27.92 24.69
C SER A 57 -3.12 -26.83 23.84
N LYS A 58 -2.59 -27.12 22.65
CA LYS A 58 -1.99 -26.12 21.75
C LYS A 58 -2.97 -25.03 21.39
N ILE A 59 -4.20 -25.40 21.03
CA ILE A 59 -5.27 -24.45 20.65
C ILE A 59 -5.62 -23.58 21.86
N LYS A 60 -5.83 -24.20 23.03
CA LYS A 60 -6.16 -23.48 24.27
C LYS A 60 -5.07 -22.49 24.67
N ILE A 61 -3.80 -22.89 24.59
CA ILE A 61 -2.65 -22.05 24.87
C ILE A 61 -2.57 -20.89 23.88
N PHE A 62 -2.75 -21.15 22.59
CA PHE A 62 -2.75 -20.13 21.55
C PHE A 62 -3.86 -19.10 21.79
N THR A 63 -5.09 -19.52 22.07
CA THR A 63 -6.19 -18.61 22.41
C THR A 63 -5.84 -17.73 23.62
N LYS A 64 -5.26 -18.31 24.67
CA LYS A 64 -4.86 -17.54 25.86
C LYS A 64 -3.75 -16.54 25.57
N MET A 65 -2.77 -16.92 24.76
CA MET A 65 -1.72 -16.01 24.30
C MET A 65 -2.31 -14.83 23.52
N ASN A 66 -3.38 -15.04 22.74
CA ASN A 66 -4.08 -13.97 22.03
C ASN A 66 -4.78 -13.02 23.00
N ASP A 67 -5.51 -13.54 23.98
CA ASP A 67 -6.18 -12.72 25.00
C ASP A 67 -5.18 -11.84 25.79
N LEU A 68 -3.97 -12.36 26.02
CA LEU A 68 -2.88 -11.65 26.68
C LEU A 68 -2.09 -10.71 25.75
N LYS A 69 -2.45 -10.63 24.46
CA LYS A 69 -1.73 -9.86 23.43
C LYS A 69 -0.26 -10.25 23.30
N LEU A 70 0.04 -11.54 23.46
CA LEU A 70 1.38 -12.11 23.37
C LEU A 70 1.65 -12.79 22.03
N ILE A 71 0.69 -12.85 21.11
CA ILE A 71 0.91 -13.51 19.82
C ILE A 71 1.86 -12.67 18.95
N LYS A 72 2.78 -13.37 18.30
CA LYS A 72 3.65 -12.83 17.24
C LYS A 72 3.37 -13.54 15.92
N PRO A 73 3.77 -12.97 14.76
CA PRO A 73 3.59 -13.61 13.46
C PRO A 73 4.14 -15.04 13.38
N GLU A 74 5.28 -15.32 14.02
CA GLU A 74 5.87 -16.68 14.09
C GLU A 74 4.96 -17.68 14.82
N THR A 75 4.25 -17.21 15.85
CA THR A 75 3.31 -18.03 16.62
C THR A 75 2.09 -18.39 15.77
N ILE A 76 1.62 -17.46 14.93
CA ILE A 76 0.56 -17.73 13.96
C ILE A 76 1.05 -18.75 12.91
N ASP A 77 2.26 -18.57 12.37
CA ASP A 77 2.82 -19.49 11.38
C ASP A 77 2.92 -20.92 11.93
N TYR A 78 3.38 -21.05 13.17
CA TYR A 78 3.44 -22.33 13.87
C TYR A 78 2.05 -22.98 14.03
N ILE A 79 1.08 -22.26 14.61
CA ILE A 79 -0.25 -22.86 14.85
C ILE A 79 -0.98 -23.15 13.54
N SER A 80 -0.75 -22.34 12.51
CA SER A 80 -1.37 -22.51 11.20
C SER A 80 -0.89 -23.80 10.54
N LYS A 81 0.42 -24.04 10.53
CA LYS A 81 1.00 -25.29 10.02
C LYS A 81 0.48 -26.50 10.79
N PHE A 82 0.43 -26.41 12.12
CA PHE A 82 -0.12 -27.45 12.97
C PHE A 82 -1.58 -27.81 12.64
N LEU A 83 -2.46 -26.82 12.48
CA LEU A 83 -3.87 -27.07 12.17
C LEU A 83 -4.08 -27.60 10.75
N ILE A 84 -3.26 -27.15 9.80
CA ILE A 84 -3.26 -27.66 8.43
C ILE A 84 -2.85 -29.14 8.41
N GLU A 85 -1.79 -29.51 9.13
CA GLU A 85 -1.37 -30.92 9.28
C GLU A 85 -2.47 -31.79 9.90
N LYS A 86 -3.31 -31.21 10.76
CA LYS A 86 -4.47 -31.87 11.38
C LYS A 86 -5.72 -31.89 10.50
N ASN A 87 -5.70 -31.22 9.34
CA ASN A 87 -6.88 -30.95 8.52
C ASN A 87 -8.03 -30.27 9.31
N ASP A 88 -7.72 -29.51 10.35
CA ASP A 88 -8.72 -28.79 11.17
C ASP A 88 -8.90 -27.36 10.65
N PHE A 89 -9.60 -27.25 9.52
CA PHE A 89 -9.82 -25.98 8.84
C PHE A 89 -10.78 -25.06 9.60
N ASP A 90 -11.77 -25.60 10.31
CA ASP A 90 -12.73 -24.79 11.08
C ASP A 90 -12.04 -24.01 12.20
N THR A 91 -11.24 -24.72 13.00
CA THR A 91 -10.45 -24.10 14.06
C THR A 91 -9.42 -23.15 13.45
N TRP A 92 -8.79 -23.55 12.34
CA TRP A 92 -7.85 -22.68 11.61
C TRP A 92 -8.54 -21.36 11.21
N LEU A 93 -9.67 -21.40 10.50
CA LEU A 93 -10.37 -20.20 10.02
C LEU A 93 -10.86 -19.34 11.19
N HIS A 94 -11.38 -19.96 12.25
CA HIS A 94 -11.85 -19.25 13.44
C HIS A 94 -10.71 -18.53 14.17
N LEU A 95 -9.60 -19.23 14.40
CA LEU A 95 -8.41 -18.62 14.99
C LEU A 95 -7.89 -17.51 14.10
N TRP A 96 -7.79 -17.72 12.80
CA TRP A 96 -7.39 -16.68 11.86
C TRP A 96 -8.29 -15.45 11.96
N ARG A 97 -9.61 -15.59 11.85
CA ARG A 97 -10.57 -14.48 11.98
C ARG A 97 -10.36 -13.65 13.26
N ASN A 98 -10.06 -14.31 14.37
CA ASN A 98 -9.89 -13.65 15.67
C ASN A 98 -8.46 -13.14 15.92
N ASN A 99 -7.47 -13.60 15.16
CA ASN A 99 -6.05 -13.27 15.34
C ASN A 99 -5.47 -12.45 14.18
N ILE A 100 -6.31 -12.09 13.20
CA ILE A 100 -5.98 -11.17 12.12
C ILE A 100 -5.40 -9.84 12.68
N PHE A 101 -5.77 -9.42 13.89
CA PHE A 101 -5.44 -8.14 14.54
C PHE A 101 -4.00 -7.96 15.06
N ILE A 102 -3.02 -8.75 14.63
CA ILE A 102 -1.64 -8.57 15.10
C ILE A 102 -0.94 -7.45 14.35
N ASN A 103 -0.14 -6.69 15.09
CA ASN A 103 0.65 -5.60 14.57
C ASN A 103 1.78 -6.14 13.67
N PHE A 104 1.62 -6.07 12.35
CA PHE A 104 2.51 -6.66 11.35
C PHE A 104 3.74 -5.81 11.00
N LYS A 105 4.06 -4.81 11.82
CA LYS A 105 5.04 -3.74 11.52
C LYS A 105 6.41 -4.26 11.04
N ASP A 106 6.93 -5.30 11.67
CA ASP A 106 8.33 -5.73 11.45
C ASP A 106 8.51 -7.05 10.66
N TYR A 107 7.43 -7.69 10.19
CA TYR A 107 7.47 -9.12 9.80
C TYR A 107 6.93 -9.44 8.41
N ASN A 108 7.11 -8.54 7.42
CA ASN A 108 6.50 -8.67 6.09
C ASN A 108 6.69 -10.06 5.43
N TYR A 109 7.89 -10.65 5.52
CA TYR A 109 8.15 -11.98 4.95
C TYR A 109 7.27 -13.08 5.57
N ILE A 110 7.08 -13.05 6.88
CA ILE A 110 6.22 -14.02 7.58
C ILE A 110 4.78 -13.79 7.16
N VAL A 111 4.33 -12.53 7.06
CA VAL A 111 2.96 -12.19 6.63
C VAL A 111 2.69 -12.65 5.20
N ILE A 112 3.66 -12.55 4.29
CA ILE A 112 3.55 -13.08 2.93
C ILE A 112 3.41 -14.61 2.96
N ASN A 113 4.24 -15.31 3.74
CA ASN A 113 4.14 -16.77 3.86
C ASN A 113 2.77 -17.20 4.41
N LEU A 114 2.33 -16.50 5.46
CA LEU A 114 1.02 -16.68 6.09
C LEU A 114 -0.13 -16.43 5.10
N TYR A 115 -0.04 -15.39 4.28
CA TYR A 115 -1.01 -15.10 3.23
C TYR A 115 -1.05 -16.21 2.16
N ASN A 116 0.10 -16.72 1.74
CA ASN A 116 0.17 -17.81 0.75
C ASN A 116 -0.46 -19.10 1.29
N ILE A 117 -0.18 -19.43 2.56
CA ILE A 117 -0.83 -20.53 3.26
C ILE A 117 -2.34 -20.29 3.29
N PHE A 118 -2.77 -19.09 3.68
CA PHE A 118 -4.18 -18.72 3.76
C PHE A 118 -4.88 -18.86 2.41
N GLN A 119 -4.30 -18.34 1.33
CA GLN A 119 -4.84 -18.47 -0.03
C GLN A 119 -5.01 -19.93 -0.43
N SER A 120 -3.96 -20.73 -0.24
CA SER A 120 -3.97 -22.17 -0.55
C SER A 120 -5.08 -22.89 0.21
N GLN A 121 -5.27 -22.59 1.49
CA GLN A 121 -6.32 -23.22 2.29
C GLN A 121 -7.73 -22.81 1.85
N ILE A 122 -7.96 -21.53 1.55
CA ILE A 122 -9.25 -21.05 1.04
C ILE A 122 -9.57 -21.65 -0.34
N ASP A 123 -8.57 -21.80 -1.20
CA ASP A 123 -8.76 -22.31 -2.56
C ASP A 123 -8.96 -23.82 -2.59
N ASN A 124 -8.14 -24.59 -1.85
CA ASN A 124 -8.10 -26.05 -1.93
C ASN A 124 -9.14 -26.76 -1.05
N ASN A 125 -9.68 -26.13 0.01
CA ASN A 125 -10.74 -26.75 0.79
C ASN A 125 -12.11 -26.55 0.14
N GLU A 126 -12.51 -27.53 -0.68
CA GLU A 126 -13.88 -27.68 -1.20
C GLU A 126 -14.89 -28.03 -0.08
N THR A 127 -14.39 -28.53 1.05
CA THR A 127 -15.10 -29.07 2.22
C THR A 127 -16.14 -28.13 2.82
N PHE A 128 -16.03 -26.83 2.60
CA PHE A 128 -16.95 -25.84 3.18
C PHE A 128 -18.07 -25.39 2.24
N GLY A 129 -18.10 -25.89 1.00
CA GLY A 129 -19.07 -25.43 0.01
C GLY A 129 -19.04 -23.90 -0.20
N LEU A 130 -17.92 -23.25 0.15
CA LEU A 130 -17.75 -21.82 -0.04
C LEU A 130 -17.81 -21.53 -1.52
N ASN A 131 -18.85 -20.84 -1.94
CA ASN A 131 -18.95 -20.36 -3.30
C ASN A 131 -17.80 -19.38 -3.59
N LYS A 132 -17.51 -19.19 -4.87
CA LYS A 132 -16.44 -18.30 -5.36
C LYS A 132 -16.49 -16.90 -4.71
N TYR A 133 -17.69 -16.35 -4.57
CA TYR A 133 -17.89 -15.02 -3.99
C TYR A 133 -17.52 -14.96 -2.50
N THR A 134 -17.92 -15.95 -1.69
CA THR A 134 -17.56 -16.01 -0.28
C THR A 134 -16.05 -16.14 -0.10
N LYS A 135 -15.37 -16.95 -0.93
CA LYS A 135 -13.91 -17.04 -0.93
C LYS A 135 -13.28 -15.68 -1.21
N TYR A 136 -13.77 -14.96 -2.23
CA TYR A 136 -13.32 -13.60 -2.55
C TYR A 136 -13.49 -12.64 -1.37
N CYS A 137 -14.67 -12.58 -0.74
CA CYS A 137 -14.93 -11.68 0.39
C CYS A 137 -13.95 -11.91 1.55
N ILE A 138 -13.71 -13.17 1.93
CA ILE A 138 -12.78 -13.50 3.02
C ILE A 138 -11.35 -13.07 2.65
N LYS A 139 -10.91 -13.33 1.42
CA LYS A 139 -9.57 -12.91 0.94
C LYS A 139 -9.42 -11.39 0.94
N LYS A 140 -10.46 -10.67 0.50
CA LYS A 140 -10.54 -9.21 0.47
C LYS A 140 -10.42 -8.61 1.88
N ASP A 141 -11.22 -9.09 2.82
CA ASP A 141 -11.20 -8.63 4.21
C ASP A 141 -9.82 -8.87 4.85
N PHE A 142 -9.21 -10.01 4.54
CA PHE A 142 -7.88 -10.36 5.03
C PHE A 142 -6.80 -9.40 4.55
N ILE A 143 -6.73 -9.13 3.24
CA ILE A 143 -5.72 -8.22 2.67
C ILE A 143 -5.96 -6.79 3.17
N GLN A 144 -7.22 -6.33 3.21
CA GLN A 144 -7.57 -5.01 3.72
C GLN A 144 -7.06 -4.82 5.15
N HIS A 145 -7.22 -5.84 5.99
CA HIS A 145 -6.71 -5.80 7.35
C HIS A 145 -5.17 -5.71 7.40
N ILE A 146 -4.46 -6.46 6.56
CA ILE A 146 -3.00 -6.36 6.47
C ILE A 146 -2.59 -4.94 6.04
N ILE A 147 -3.28 -4.33 5.09
CA ILE A 147 -3.04 -2.94 4.68
C ILE A 147 -3.22 -1.99 5.88
N ASP A 148 -4.26 -2.17 6.68
CA ASP A 148 -4.56 -1.30 7.82
C ASP A 148 -3.51 -1.40 8.95
N ASN A 149 -2.88 -2.57 9.09
CA ASN A 149 -1.93 -2.87 10.18
C ASN A 149 -0.46 -3.00 9.75
N SER A 150 -0.17 -2.82 8.47
CA SER A 150 1.20 -2.84 7.92
C SER A 150 1.87 -1.48 8.04
N ASP A 151 3.20 -1.52 8.21
CA ASP A 151 4.02 -0.31 8.16
C ASP A 151 4.00 0.32 6.77
N LYS A 152 4.17 1.65 6.72
CA LYS A 152 4.18 2.43 5.46
C LYS A 152 5.11 1.84 4.40
N LYS A 153 6.25 1.27 4.83
CA LYS A 153 7.25 0.64 3.95
C LYS A 153 6.68 -0.53 3.14
N PHE A 154 5.79 -1.32 3.72
CA PHE A 154 5.23 -2.54 3.11
C PHE A 154 3.80 -2.35 2.60
N LYS A 155 3.12 -1.30 3.06
CA LYS A 155 1.73 -1.00 2.72
C LYS A 155 1.48 -0.92 1.20
N THR A 156 2.43 -0.38 0.43
CA THR A 156 2.35 -0.35 -1.04
C THR A 156 2.19 -1.76 -1.64
N GLU A 157 3.00 -2.72 -1.19
CA GLU A 157 3.00 -4.09 -1.72
C GLU A 157 1.64 -4.75 -1.48
N TRP A 158 1.10 -4.62 -0.26
CA TRP A 158 -0.22 -5.15 0.08
C TRP A 158 -1.37 -4.48 -0.66
N ILE A 159 -1.29 -3.17 -0.90
CA ILE A 159 -2.27 -2.46 -1.74
C ILE A 159 -2.24 -3.01 -3.17
N LEU A 160 -1.06 -3.31 -3.73
CA LEU A 160 -0.96 -3.91 -5.07
C LEU A 160 -1.58 -5.30 -5.11
N ILE A 161 -1.28 -6.16 -4.13
CA ILE A 161 -1.90 -7.49 -4.01
C ILE A 161 -3.43 -7.36 -3.92
N TYR A 162 -3.93 -6.35 -3.22
CA TYR A 162 -5.35 -6.10 -3.08
C TYR A 162 -6.02 -5.67 -4.39
N ILE A 163 -5.38 -4.77 -5.13
CA ILE A 163 -5.82 -4.35 -6.46
C ILE A 163 -5.87 -5.56 -7.40
N ASP A 164 -4.83 -6.39 -7.41
CA ASP A 164 -4.77 -7.59 -8.26
C ASP A 164 -5.85 -8.62 -7.90
N LEU A 165 -6.24 -8.73 -6.63
CA LEU A 165 -7.37 -9.56 -6.21
C LEU A 165 -8.69 -9.02 -6.78
N ILE A 166 -8.91 -7.70 -6.71
CA ILE A 166 -10.13 -7.07 -7.22
C ILE A 166 -10.20 -7.17 -8.74
N ILE A 167 -9.09 -6.92 -9.45
CA ILE A 167 -9.05 -7.07 -10.92
C ILE A 167 -9.45 -8.49 -11.32
N ARG A 168 -8.90 -9.52 -10.67
CA ARG A 168 -9.21 -10.93 -11.01
C ARG A 168 -10.66 -11.34 -10.74
N GLU A 169 -11.31 -10.71 -9.78
CA GLU A 169 -12.62 -11.15 -9.27
C GLU A 169 -13.78 -10.23 -9.69
N GLU A 170 -13.47 -8.98 -10.04
CA GLU A 170 -14.42 -7.94 -10.46
C GLU A 170 -14.11 -7.36 -11.86
N GLU A 171 -13.31 -8.07 -12.68
CA GLU A 171 -12.66 -7.62 -13.94
C GLU A 171 -13.61 -6.85 -14.89
N ASP A 172 -14.87 -7.25 -14.96
CA ASP A 172 -15.87 -6.70 -15.88
C ASP A 172 -16.93 -5.79 -15.22
N SER A 173 -16.81 -5.52 -13.91
CA SER A 173 -17.82 -4.73 -13.21
C SER A 173 -17.46 -3.24 -13.18
N LYS A 174 -18.44 -2.37 -13.49
CA LYS A 174 -18.31 -0.91 -13.30
C LYS A 174 -17.91 -0.54 -11.86
N ASN A 175 -18.31 -1.37 -10.90
CA ASN A 175 -17.97 -1.21 -9.49
C ASN A 175 -16.49 -1.50 -9.20
N GLY A 176 -15.86 -2.43 -9.93
CA GLY A 176 -14.45 -2.77 -9.79
C GLY A 176 -13.56 -1.56 -10.04
N ALA A 177 -13.80 -0.81 -11.12
CA ALA A 177 -13.07 0.43 -11.41
C ALA A 177 -13.21 1.48 -10.30
N TYR A 178 -14.43 1.64 -9.74
CA TYR A 178 -14.69 2.57 -8.64
C TYR A 178 -13.94 2.17 -7.36
N ILE A 179 -14.02 0.89 -7.01
CA ILE A 179 -13.36 0.33 -5.82
C ILE A 179 -11.84 0.44 -5.95
N ILE A 180 -11.28 0.03 -7.10
CA ILE A 180 -9.83 0.11 -7.38
C ILE A 180 -9.36 1.57 -7.30
N ASN A 181 -10.09 2.51 -7.92
CA ASN A 181 -9.73 3.93 -7.86
C ASN A 181 -9.66 4.45 -6.41
N LYS A 182 -10.68 4.13 -5.60
CA LYS A 182 -10.72 4.54 -4.20
C LYS A 182 -9.53 3.96 -3.40
N ILE A 183 -9.20 2.69 -3.63
CA ILE A 183 -8.07 2.02 -2.98
C ILE A 183 -6.75 2.66 -3.39
N ILE A 184 -6.51 2.83 -4.68
CA ILE A 184 -5.29 3.43 -5.21
C ILE A 184 -5.14 4.85 -4.68
N PHE A 185 -6.18 5.68 -4.75
CA PHE A 185 -6.13 7.07 -4.32
C PHE A 185 -5.84 7.20 -2.81
N ASN A 186 -6.54 6.45 -1.96
CA ASN A 186 -6.26 6.41 -0.52
C ASN A 186 -4.85 5.86 -0.23
N GLY A 187 -4.42 4.86 -1.00
CA GLY A 187 -3.08 4.30 -0.93
C GLY A 187 -2.00 5.33 -1.25
N ILE A 188 -2.17 6.10 -2.33
CA ILE A 188 -1.32 7.22 -2.72
C ILE A 188 -1.27 8.28 -1.61
N GLN A 189 -2.41 8.68 -1.05
CA GLN A 189 -2.48 9.65 0.05
C GLN A 189 -1.70 9.21 1.30
N THR A 190 -1.72 7.92 1.61
CA THR A 190 -1.13 7.39 2.85
C THR A 190 0.34 6.98 2.70
N SER A 191 0.78 6.66 1.49
CA SER A 191 2.11 6.10 1.21
C SER A 191 3.01 6.96 0.32
N SER A 192 2.46 7.96 -0.38
CA SER A 192 3.18 8.73 -1.43
C SER A 192 3.86 7.82 -2.47
N SER A 193 3.28 6.65 -2.74
CA SER A 193 3.91 5.61 -3.55
C SER A 193 3.85 5.91 -5.05
N LYS A 194 5.01 6.01 -5.69
CA LYS A 194 5.16 6.17 -7.14
C LYS A 194 4.61 4.97 -7.93
N ILE A 195 4.65 3.77 -7.34
CA ILE A 195 4.13 2.56 -8.00
C ILE A 195 2.60 2.60 -8.05
N LEU A 196 1.96 3.04 -6.96
CA LEU A 196 0.50 3.22 -6.94
C LEU A 196 0.06 4.32 -7.92
N LEU A 197 0.88 5.35 -8.11
CA LEU A 197 0.65 6.33 -9.17
C LEU A 197 0.66 5.70 -10.56
N ILE A 198 1.64 4.84 -10.87
CA ILE A 198 1.67 4.11 -12.16
C ILE A 198 0.41 3.27 -12.34
N LYS A 199 -0.03 2.57 -11.28
CA LYS A 199 -1.29 1.80 -11.33
C LYS A 199 -2.53 2.66 -11.50
N TRP A 200 -2.54 3.86 -10.91
CA TRP A 200 -3.61 4.82 -11.12
C TRP A 200 -3.68 5.28 -12.58
N ILE A 201 -2.51 5.56 -13.18
CA ILE A 201 -2.40 5.91 -14.59
C ILE A 201 -2.96 4.78 -15.46
N GLU A 202 -2.50 3.55 -15.23
CA GLU A 202 -2.99 2.37 -15.97
C GLU A 202 -4.52 2.24 -15.87
N LEU A 203 -5.08 2.44 -14.66
CA LEU A 203 -6.53 2.43 -14.46
C LEU A 203 -7.20 3.47 -15.36
N LEU A 204 -6.77 4.74 -15.30
CA LEU A 204 -7.33 5.83 -16.10
C LEU A 204 -7.22 5.56 -17.61
N SER A 205 -6.10 5.00 -18.06
CA SER A 205 -5.88 4.62 -19.46
C SER A 205 -6.74 3.45 -19.92
N ASN A 206 -7.33 2.68 -19.00
CA ASN A 206 -8.26 1.59 -19.29
C ASN A 206 -9.73 2.01 -19.16
N LEU A 207 -10.04 3.15 -18.52
CA LEU A 207 -11.39 3.72 -18.44
C LEU A 207 -11.93 4.25 -19.79
N LYS A 208 -11.26 3.96 -20.92
CA LYS A 208 -11.62 4.44 -22.26
C LYS A 208 -12.95 3.87 -22.78
N ASP A 209 -13.44 2.79 -22.16
CA ASP A 209 -14.72 2.18 -22.52
C ASP A 209 -15.91 2.94 -21.92
N LYS A 210 -16.83 3.33 -22.80
CA LYS A 210 -17.92 4.32 -22.64
C LYS A 210 -19.02 3.97 -21.62
N SER A 211 -18.81 2.98 -20.75
CA SER A 211 -19.84 2.49 -19.84
C SER A 211 -19.78 3.11 -18.43
N ILE A 212 -18.82 3.99 -18.16
CA ILE A 212 -18.55 4.53 -16.83
C ILE A 212 -19.45 5.73 -16.50
N GLU A 213 -19.90 5.82 -15.24
CA GLU A 213 -20.77 6.91 -14.79
C GLU A 213 -20.06 8.28 -14.80
N MET A 214 -20.78 9.31 -15.26
CA MET A 214 -20.31 10.70 -15.27
C MET A 214 -19.96 11.24 -13.86
N SER A 215 -20.60 10.73 -12.82
CA SER A 215 -20.33 11.05 -11.41
C SER A 215 -18.90 10.66 -11.01
N PHE A 216 -18.49 9.43 -11.33
CA PHE A 216 -17.16 8.91 -11.04
C PHE A 216 -16.06 9.67 -11.79
N LEU A 217 -16.29 9.94 -13.07
CA LEU A 217 -15.38 10.75 -13.88
C LEU A 217 -15.25 12.17 -13.32
N SER A 218 -16.38 12.77 -12.89
CA SER A 218 -16.37 14.08 -12.24
C SER A 218 -15.57 14.08 -10.94
N GLU A 219 -15.66 13.02 -10.14
CA GLU A 219 -14.90 12.90 -8.88
C GLU A 219 -13.39 12.86 -9.14
N ILE A 220 -12.93 12.02 -10.08
CA ILE A 220 -11.51 11.95 -10.48
C ILE A 220 -11.03 13.34 -10.90
N ARG A 221 -11.83 13.99 -11.76
CA ARG A 221 -11.50 15.28 -12.37
C ARG A 221 -11.46 16.41 -11.34
N THR A 222 -12.51 16.58 -10.55
CA THR A 222 -12.67 17.80 -9.73
C THR A 222 -12.11 17.69 -8.33
N LYS A 223 -11.91 16.46 -7.81
CA LYS A 223 -11.47 16.24 -6.42
C LYS A 223 -10.13 15.53 -6.33
N GLN A 224 -10.00 14.39 -7.00
CA GLN A 224 -8.86 13.51 -6.77
C GLN A 224 -7.59 14.02 -7.46
N PHE A 225 -7.69 14.49 -8.70
CA PHE A 225 -6.53 15.04 -9.42
C PHE A 225 -5.89 16.27 -8.74
N PRO A 226 -6.64 17.30 -8.30
CA PRO A 226 -6.04 18.41 -7.56
C PRO A 226 -5.37 17.97 -6.25
N ALA A 227 -6.01 17.09 -5.48
CA ALA A 227 -5.45 16.55 -4.25
C ALA A 227 -4.16 15.75 -4.51
N PHE A 228 -4.13 14.99 -5.60
CA PHE A 228 -2.94 14.28 -6.06
C PHE A 228 -1.79 15.24 -6.38
N LEU A 229 -2.04 16.28 -7.18
CA LEU A 229 -1.02 17.28 -7.51
C LEU A 229 -0.45 17.95 -6.27
N ASN A 230 -1.29 18.21 -5.25
CA ASN A 230 -0.82 18.77 -3.99
C ASN A 230 0.14 17.82 -3.24
N LEU A 231 -0.14 16.51 -3.23
CA LEU A 231 0.71 15.52 -2.54
C LEU A 231 2.11 15.41 -3.16
N PHE A 232 2.20 15.49 -4.48
CA PHE A 232 3.46 15.35 -5.22
C PHE A 232 4.05 16.69 -5.67
N SER A 233 3.46 17.81 -5.24
CA SER A 233 3.93 19.17 -5.57
C SER A 233 5.39 19.41 -5.16
N ASN A 234 5.89 18.67 -4.16
CA ASN A 234 7.27 18.74 -3.65
C ASN A 234 8.18 17.62 -4.19
N ASP A 235 7.64 16.66 -4.94
CA ASP A 235 8.37 15.48 -5.38
C ASP A 235 8.72 15.65 -6.86
N VAL A 236 10.01 15.84 -7.17
CA VAL A 236 10.53 16.14 -8.53
C VAL A 236 10.24 15.01 -9.55
N LEU A 237 9.73 13.87 -9.08
CA LEU A 237 9.50 12.65 -9.85
C LEU A 237 8.01 12.33 -9.98
N ILE A 238 7.20 13.30 -10.45
CA ILE A 238 5.97 12.96 -11.17
C ILE A 238 6.42 12.49 -12.56
N SER A 239 6.12 11.23 -12.90
CA SER A 239 6.50 10.66 -14.20
C SER A 239 5.87 11.45 -15.34
N THR A 240 6.62 11.81 -16.37
CA THR A 240 6.07 12.49 -17.56
C THR A 240 4.95 11.69 -18.23
N ASN A 241 4.98 10.35 -18.11
CA ASN A 241 3.92 9.48 -18.58
C ASN A 241 2.56 9.77 -17.92
N PHE A 242 2.56 10.22 -16.65
CA PHE A 242 1.34 10.61 -15.95
C PHE A 242 0.58 11.69 -16.70
N PHE A 243 1.26 12.78 -17.03
CA PHE A 243 0.64 13.92 -17.69
C PHE A 243 0.13 13.54 -19.08
N LEU A 244 0.91 12.78 -19.85
CA LEU A 244 0.49 12.31 -21.18
C LEU A 244 -0.76 11.45 -21.10
N GLU A 245 -0.80 10.47 -20.19
CA GLU A 245 -1.97 9.61 -20.03
C GLU A 245 -3.19 10.37 -19.50
N TYR A 246 -2.99 11.34 -18.60
CA TYR A 246 -4.08 12.17 -18.10
C TYR A 246 -4.64 13.11 -19.17
N ILE A 247 -3.78 13.68 -20.02
CA ILE A 247 -4.19 14.46 -21.20
C ILE A 247 -4.98 13.58 -22.17
N ASN A 248 -4.48 12.38 -22.47
CA ASN A 248 -5.17 11.41 -23.31
C ASN A 248 -6.55 11.07 -22.74
N PHE A 249 -6.65 10.81 -21.44
CA PHE A 249 -7.90 10.59 -20.75
C PHE A 249 -8.86 11.79 -20.88
N GLU A 250 -8.40 13.02 -20.63
CA GLU A 250 -9.25 14.22 -20.72
C GLU A 250 -9.69 14.55 -22.15
N SER A 251 -8.88 14.17 -23.16
CA SER A 251 -9.17 14.36 -24.59
C SER A 251 -10.39 13.57 -25.09
N MET A 252 -10.84 12.57 -24.34
CA MET A 252 -12.01 11.75 -24.70
C MET A 252 -13.33 12.51 -24.54
N PHE A 253 -13.31 13.60 -23.78
CA PHE A 253 -14.49 14.36 -23.45
C PHE A 253 -14.58 15.60 -24.35
N LYS A 254 -15.79 15.85 -24.86
CA LYS A 254 -16.06 17.07 -25.63
C LYS A 254 -15.92 18.31 -24.74
N TYR A 255 -15.39 19.39 -25.32
CA TYR A 255 -15.27 20.71 -24.68
C TYR A 255 -14.35 20.77 -23.45
N ASN A 256 -13.32 19.92 -23.39
CA ASN A 256 -12.33 19.91 -22.30
C ASN A 256 -11.03 20.67 -22.59
N GLU A 257 -11.00 21.49 -23.65
CA GLU A 257 -9.82 22.21 -24.10
C GLU A 257 -9.10 22.96 -22.97
N GLN A 258 -9.83 23.77 -22.19
CA GLN A 258 -9.24 24.56 -21.11
C GLN A 258 -8.55 23.68 -20.06
N ARG A 259 -9.13 22.53 -19.74
CA ARG A 259 -8.60 21.63 -18.72
C ARG A 259 -7.37 20.88 -19.22
N ILE A 260 -7.39 20.44 -20.49
CA ILE A 260 -6.21 19.88 -21.17
C ILE A 260 -5.08 20.91 -21.18
N ARG A 261 -5.40 22.17 -21.48
CA ARG A 261 -4.48 23.30 -21.42
C ARG A 261 -3.87 23.46 -20.03
N ASP A 262 -4.69 23.48 -18.98
CA ASP A 262 -4.25 23.61 -17.59
C ASP A 262 -3.27 22.47 -17.22
N ILE A 263 -3.56 21.23 -17.62
CA ILE A 263 -2.69 20.07 -17.36
C ILE A 263 -1.35 20.22 -18.07
N TYR A 264 -1.34 20.65 -19.34
CA TYR A 264 -0.10 20.94 -20.06
C TYR A 264 0.71 22.03 -19.34
N ILE A 265 0.07 23.15 -18.97
CA ILE A 265 0.71 24.26 -18.26
C ILE A 265 1.33 23.77 -16.95
N ILE A 266 0.61 22.97 -16.17
CA ILE A 266 1.13 22.36 -14.94
C ILE A 266 2.36 21.50 -15.26
N ALA A 267 2.26 20.60 -16.23
CA ALA A 267 3.34 19.70 -16.60
C ALA A 267 4.61 20.46 -17.03
N VAL A 268 4.50 21.42 -17.95
CA VAL A 268 5.66 22.18 -18.46
C VAL A 268 6.26 23.13 -17.43
N ASN A 269 5.50 23.50 -16.39
CA ASN A 269 6.00 24.33 -15.28
C ASN A 269 6.84 23.55 -14.26
N LEU A 270 6.75 22.21 -14.27
CA LEU A 270 7.44 21.34 -13.31
C LEU A 270 8.85 20.96 -13.77
N LEU A 271 9.03 20.62 -15.04
CA LEU A 271 10.30 20.14 -15.58
C LEU A 271 10.69 20.84 -16.88
N PRO A 272 12.00 21.12 -17.10
CA PRO A 272 12.47 21.73 -18.33
C PRO A 272 12.36 20.75 -19.51
N PRO A 273 12.27 21.23 -20.76
CA PRO A 273 12.05 20.37 -21.93
C PRO A 273 13.17 19.35 -22.15
N ASN A 274 14.40 19.66 -21.75
CA ASN A 274 15.57 18.80 -21.90
C ASN A 274 15.78 17.82 -20.72
N PHE A 275 14.79 17.68 -19.84
CA PHE A 275 14.88 16.76 -18.71
C PHE A 275 14.85 15.29 -19.17
N SER A 276 14.02 14.97 -20.17
CA SER A 276 13.91 13.64 -20.79
C SER A 276 13.28 13.74 -22.17
N ASN A 277 13.44 12.71 -23.01
CA ASN A 277 12.79 12.64 -24.33
C ASN A 277 11.26 12.73 -24.23
N GLN A 278 10.67 12.17 -23.17
CA GLN A 278 9.23 12.26 -22.91
C GLN A 278 8.82 13.69 -22.57
N MET A 279 9.65 14.42 -21.81
CA MET A 279 9.38 15.81 -21.47
C MET A 279 9.48 16.72 -22.69
N GLU A 280 10.48 16.48 -23.55
CA GLU A 280 10.59 17.19 -24.81
C GLU A 280 9.35 16.95 -25.70
N LYS A 281 8.89 15.70 -25.79
CA LYS A 281 7.64 15.36 -26.47
C LYS A 281 6.45 16.12 -25.87
N LEU A 282 6.27 16.10 -24.55
CA LEU A 282 5.17 16.80 -23.88
C LEU A 282 5.19 18.31 -24.16
N TRP A 283 6.38 18.92 -24.19
CA TRP A 283 6.54 20.33 -24.56
C TRP A 283 6.18 20.62 -26.01
N ASN A 284 6.48 19.70 -26.93
CA ASN A 284 6.13 19.83 -28.34
C ASN A 284 4.62 19.64 -28.54
N ASP A 285 4.04 18.64 -27.87
CA ASP A 285 2.60 18.38 -27.90
C ASP A 285 1.81 19.59 -27.35
N TRP A 286 2.29 20.22 -26.26
CA TRP A 286 1.71 21.47 -25.74
C TRP A 286 1.76 22.62 -26.76
N GLN A 287 2.90 22.81 -27.43
CA GLN A 287 3.04 23.85 -28.46
C GLN A 287 2.06 23.63 -29.60
N GLU A 288 1.96 22.39 -30.08
CA GLU A 288 1.02 22.05 -31.15
C GLU A 288 -0.43 22.24 -30.70
N PHE A 289 -0.76 21.89 -29.46
CA PHE A 289 -2.07 22.10 -28.87
C PHE A 289 -2.45 23.59 -28.81
N GLU A 290 -1.58 24.46 -28.29
CA GLU A 290 -1.84 25.91 -28.22
C GLU A 290 -1.96 26.53 -29.62
N LEU A 291 -1.15 26.08 -30.58
CA LEU A 291 -1.23 26.52 -31.99
C LEU A 291 -2.56 26.14 -32.64
N LYS A 292 -2.99 24.88 -32.48
CA LYS A 292 -4.27 24.39 -33.03
C LYS A 292 -5.46 25.16 -32.49
N ASN A 293 -5.39 25.61 -31.24
CA ASN A 293 -6.47 26.34 -30.58
C ASN A 293 -6.33 27.88 -30.66
N GLY A 294 -5.36 28.40 -31.42
CA GLY A 294 -5.22 29.83 -31.68
C GLY A 294 -4.56 30.65 -30.56
N HIS A 295 -3.92 30.00 -29.59
CA HIS A 295 -3.34 30.62 -28.38
C HIS A 295 -1.84 30.98 -28.53
N LEU A 296 -1.38 31.27 -29.75
CA LEU A 296 0.06 31.52 -30.04
C LEU A 296 0.68 32.61 -29.16
N LYS A 297 -0.06 33.71 -28.90
CA LYS A 297 0.44 34.83 -28.07
C LYS A 297 0.69 34.40 -26.63
N ASP A 298 -0.24 33.62 -26.06
CA ASP A 298 -0.14 33.11 -24.70
C ASP A 298 0.99 32.08 -24.59
N LEU A 299 1.10 31.18 -25.57
CA LEU A 299 2.20 30.21 -25.66
C LEU A 299 3.56 30.91 -25.61
N ILE A 300 3.78 31.96 -26.42
CA ILE A 300 5.03 32.71 -26.44
C ILE A 300 5.32 33.35 -25.07
N LYS A 301 4.30 33.99 -24.47
CA LYS A 301 4.41 34.65 -23.16
C LYS A 301 4.76 33.63 -22.07
N MET A 302 3.99 32.55 -21.95
CA MET A 302 4.20 31.50 -20.95
C MET A 302 5.52 30.78 -21.14
N LYS A 303 5.90 30.44 -22.38
CA LYS A 303 7.21 29.83 -22.68
C LYS A 303 8.36 30.74 -22.24
N LYS A 304 8.23 32.05 -22.38
CA LYS A 304 9.23 33.01 -21.88
C LYS A 304 9.29 32.99 -20.35
N GLU A 305 8.14 33.11 -19.68
CA GLU A 305 8.05 33.09 -18.21
C GLU A 305 8.62 31.79 -17.61
N ILE A 306 8.25 30.64 -18.17
CA ILE A 306 8.70 29.32 -17.74
C ILE A 306 10.22 29.14 -17.99
N ASN A 307 10.72 29.54 -19.16
CA ASN A 307 12.17 29.45 -19.43
C ASN A 307 13.00 30.40 -18.55
N GLU A 308 12.50 31.61 -18.26
CA GLU A 308 13.14 32.53 -17.33
C GLU A 308 13.18 31.95 -15.91
N LYS A 309 12.08 31.30 -15.48
CA LYS A 309 12.01 30.56 -14.22
C LYS A 309 13.06 29.45 -14.16
N PHE A 310 13.13 28.59 -15.18
CA PHE A 310 14.13 27.51 -15.23
C PHE A 310 15.57 28.05 -15.31
N LYS A 311 15.81 29.15 -16.03
CA LYS A 311 17.11 29.82 -16.07
C LYS A 311 17.53 30.32 -14.69
N LYS A 312 16.62 30.95 -13.93
CA LYS A 312 16.86 31.35 -12.53
C LYS A 312 17.17 30.16 -11.62
N MET A 313 16.61 28.99 -11.92
CA MET A 313 16.84 27.73 -11.21
C MET A 313 18.14 27.02 -11.61
N GLY A 314 18.93 27.56 -12.54
CA GLY A 314 20.19 26.95 -13.00
C GLY A 314 20.02 25.91 -14.11
N TYR A 315 18.79 25.67 -14.59
CA TYR A 315 18.53 24.87 -15.78
C TYR A 315 18.83 25.71 -17.02
N VAL A 316 20.12 25.80 -17.37
CA VAL A 316 20.54 26.37 -18.65
C VAL A 316 20.40 25.26 -19.68
N LYS A 317 19.72 25.53 -20.81
CA LYS A 317 19.83 24.68 -22.00
C LYS A 317 21.32 24.43 -22.22
N ARG A 318 21.78 23.17 -22.10
CA ARG A 318 23.06 22.79 -22.69
C ARG A 318 22.89 23.09 -24.17
N LYS A 319 23.35 24.27 -24.61
CA LYS A 319 23.88 24.37 -25.97
C LYS A 319 24.87 23.24 -26.05
N GLU A 320 24.79 22.42 -27.08
CA GLU A 320 25.81 21.42 -27.37
C GLU A 320 27.15 22.16 -27.46
N ILE A 321 27.83 22.27 -26.33
CA ILE A 321 29.24 22.55 -26.28
C ILE A 321 29.83 21.16 -26.41
N THR A 322 30.24 20.84 -27.63
CA THR A 322 31.27 19.86 -27.88
C THR A 322 32.51 20.25 -27.08
N ASN A 323 32.52 19.94 -25.78
CA ASN A 323 33.75 19.80 -25.01
C ASN A 323 33.52 18.76 -23.92
N LYS A 324 34.28 17.67 -24.07
CA LYS A 324 34.52 16.68 -23.03
C LYS A 324 35.02 17.42 -21.78
N ASN A 325 34.51 16.99 -20.62
CA ASN A 325 34.94 17.34 -19.26
C ASN A 325 34.26 18.56 -18.62
N ALA A 326 33.13 18.32 -17.95
CA ALA A 326 32.82 18.98 -16.68
C ALA A 326 31.84 18.08 -15.90
N ILE A 327 32.42 17.33 -14.96
CA ILE A 327 31.73 16.57 -13.92
C ILE A 327 31.36 17.57 -12.81
N GLY A 328 30.15 17.44 -12.26
CA GLY A 328 29.86 17.81 -10.88
C GLY A 328 29.09 19.11 -10.65
N GLU A 329 28.13 19.01 -9.73
CA GLU A 329 27.58 20.08 -8.88
C GLU A 329 26.50 21.01 -9.45
N ASN A 330 25.22 20.66 -9.20
CA ASN A 330 24.41 21.35 -8.18
C ASN A 330 22.96 20.82 -8.14
N ILE A 331 22.71 19.83 -7.28
CA ILE A 331 21.37 19.32 -6.94
C ILE A 331 20.75 20.13 -5.77
N ASN A 332 21.53 20.98 -5.10
CA ASN A 332 21.10 21.70 -3.88
C ASN A 332 20.22 22.94 -4.12
N GLY A 333 20.09 23.43 -5.36
CA GLY A 333 19.30 24.63 -5.68
C GLY A 333 17.78 24.42 -5.64
N GLY A 334 17.29 23.19 -5.88
CA GLY A 334 15.85 22.89 -5.95
C GLY A 334 15.15 22.86 -4.59
N ILE A 335 15.87 22.54 -3.52
CA ILE A 335 15.32 22.31 -2.17
C ILE A 335 14.89 23.63 -1.50
N GLN A 336 15.54 24.76 -1.82
CA GLN A 336 15.24 26.06 -1.20
C GLN A 336 13.99 26.78 -1.77
N PHE A 337 13.44 26.32 -2.90
CA PHE A 337 12.30 26.98 -3.55
C PHE A 337 10.93 26.45 -3.10
N LEU A 338 10.82 25.18 -2.71
CA LEU A 338 9.53 24.54 -2.40
C LEU A 338 8.87 25.10 -1.12
N SER A 339 9.65 25.62 -0.16
CA SER A 339 9.11 26.29 1.03
C SER A 339 8.43 27.63 0.72
N ARG A 340 8.73 28.27 -0.43
CA ARG A 340 8.11 29.54 -0.84
C ARG A 340 6.83 29.37 -1.66
N TRP A 341 6.62 28.21 -2.31
CA TRP A 341 5.44 27.95 -3.14
C TRP A 341 4.13 27.84 -2.34
N VAL A 342 4.19 27.39 -1.08
CA VAL A 342 3.03 27.27 -0.17
C VAL A 342 2.40 28.64 0.17
N SER A 343 3.16 29.73 0.07
CA SER A 343 2.67 31.08 0.43
C SER A 343 1.82 31.77 -0.65
N TRP A 344 1.71 31.20 -1.85
CA TRP A 344 0.97 31.80 -2.97
C TRP A 344 -0.47 31.25 -3.14
N PHE A 345 -0.84 30.22 -2.38
CA PHE A 345 -2.17 29.60 -2.42
C PHE A 345 -2.92 29.64 -1.07
N GLN A 346 -2.41 30.42 -0.10
CA GLN A 346 -3.19 30.99 1.01
C GLN A 346 -3.61 32.40 0.62
#